data_AF-A0A1I0NC75-F1
#
_entry.id   AF-A0A1I0NC75-F1
#
_cell.length_a   1.000
_cell.length_b   1.000
_cell.length_c   1.000
_cell.angle_alpha   90.00
_cell.angle_beta   90.00
_cell.angle_gamma   90.00
#
_symmetry.space_group_name_H-M   'P 1'
#
loop_
_entity.id
_entity.type
_entity.pdbx_description
1 polymer ?
#
loop_
_entity_poly.entity_id
_entity_poly.type
_entity_poly.pdbx_seq_one_letter_code
_entity_poly.pdbx_strand_id
1 'polypeptide(L)'
;MAGRGVVVGLGLALVAATAAFGAVLGATLPGRTGLEEITVLTLAVPVSPVTLAIYGAVAVGGLLIAIGAVVRVLSRFDEDAVES
;
A
#
# COMPACT_ATOMS: atom_id res chain seq x y z
N MET A 1 -19.68 -16.47 -1.02
CA MET A 1 -18.27 -16.82 -1.36
C MET A 1 -17.63 -15.84 -2.35
N ALA A 2 -18.33 -15.36 -3.39
CA ALA A 2 -17.72 -14.51 -4.44
C ALA A 2 -17.19 -13.15 -3.98
N GLY A 3 -17.89 -12.44 -3.08
CA GLY A 3 -17.51 -11.07 -2.68
C GLY A 3 -16.15 -10.96 -1.98
N ARG A 4 -15.79 -11.92 -1.12
CA ARG A 4 -14.50 -11.91 -0.40
C ARG A 4 -13.31 -12.10 -1.35
N GLY A 5 -13.48 -12.92 -2.40
CA GLY A 5 -12.46 -13.11 -3.43
C GLY A 5 -12.24 -11.84 -4.26
N VAL A 6 -13.31 -11.12 -4.60
CA VAL A 6 -13.24 -9.86 -5.37
C VAL A 6 -12.53 -8.76 -4.56
N VAL A 7 -12.83 -8.62 -3.26
CA VAL A 7 -12.19 -7.61 -2.40
C VAL A 7 -10.69 -7.88 -2.23
N VAL A 8 -10.31 -9.15 -2.00
CA VAL A 8 -8.89 -9.53 -1.91
C VAL A 8 -8.17 -9.29 -3.23
N GLY A 9 -8.81 -9.62 -4.36
CA GLY A 9 -8.27 -9.37 -5.70
C GLY A 9 -8.06 -7.88 -5.98
N LEU A 10 -9.04 -7.04 -5.65
CA LEU A 10 -8.92 -5.58 -5.78
C LEU A 10 -7.83 -5.00 -4.88
N GLY A 11 -7.72 -5.48 -3.64
CA GLY A 11 -6.65 -5.07 -2.73
C GLY A 11 -5.26 -5.40 -3.28
N LEU A 12 -5.07 -6.63 -3.77
CA LEU A 12 -3.81 -7.04 -4.40
C LEU A 12 -3.51 -6.25 -5.68
N ALA A 13 -4.53 -5.99 -6.50
CA ALA A 13 -4.38 -5.18 -7.71
C ALA A 13 -3.96 -3.74 -7.38
N LEU A 14 -4.52 -3.14 -6.33
CA LEU A 14 -4.13 -1.82 -5.84
C LEU A 14 -2.68 -1.77 -5.33
N VAL A 15 -2.26 -2.78 -4.58
CA VAL A 15 -0.87 -2.90 -4.12
C VAL A 15 0.07 -3.05 -5.31
N ALA A 16 -0.26 -3.92 -6.26
CA ALA A 16 0.54 -4.13 -7.46
C ALA A 16 0.62 -2.87 -8.35
N ALA A 17 -0.50 -2.17 -8.54
CA ALA A 17 -0.54 -0.92 -9.30
C ALA A 17 0.30 0.17 -8.63
N THR A 18 0.25 0.27 -7.29
CA THR A 18 1.06 1.23 -6.55
C THR A 18 2.54 0.88 -6.59
N ALA A 19 2.89 -0.40 -6.47
CA ALA A 19 4.26 -0.87 -6.61
C ALA A 19 4.82 -0.55 -8.01
N ALA A 20 4.03 -0.80 -9.05
CA ALA A 20 4.40 -0.47 -10.42
C ALA A 20 4.56 1.04 -10.62
N PHE A 21 3.66 1.85 -10.06
CA PHE A 21 3.77 3.31 -10.09
C PHE A 21 5.03 3.82 -9.38
N GLY A 22 5.34 3.28 -8.19
CA GLY A 22 6.59 3.58 -7.47
C GLY A 22 7.83 3.17 -8.26
N ALA A 23 7.81 2.02 -8.92
CA ALA A 23 8.90 1.57 -9.79
C ALA A 23 9.14 2.53 -10.96
N VAL A 24 8.06 2.95 -11.64
CA VAL A 24 8.13 3.90 -12.75
C VAL A 24 8.66 5.25 -12.26
N LEU A 25 8.21 5.73 -11.12
CA LEU A 25 8.73 6.96 -10.52
C LEU A 25 10.22 6.83 -10.20
N GLY A 26 10.67 5.74 -9.56
CA GLY A 26 12.08 5.55 -9.24
C GLY A 26 12.98 5.37 -10.47
N ALA A 27 12.44 4.95 -11.61
CA ALA A 27 13.18 4.89 -12.88
C ALA A 27 13.25 6.24 -13.61
N THR A 28 12.20 7.07 -13.47
CA THR A 28 12.06 8.32 -14.23
C THR A 28 12.51 9.57 -13.46
N LEU A 29 12.41 9.56 -12.13
CA LEU A 29 12.80 10.68 -11.27
C LEU A 29 14.30 11.03 -11.35
N PRO A 30 15.25 10.06 -11.27
CA PRO A 30 16.67 10.40 -11.29
C PRO A 30 17.09 11.10 -12.59
N GLY A 31 16.58 10.61 -13.74
CA GLY A 31 16.88 11.19 -15.05
C GLY A 31 16.20 12.53 -15.34
N ARG A 32 15.12 12.88 -14.62
CA ARG A 32 14.38 14.15 -14.78
C ARG A 32 14.79 15.24 -13.80
N THR A 33 15.22 14.86 -12.60
CA THR A 33 15.40 15.79 -11.47
C THR A 33 16.83 15.83 -10.93
N GLY A 34 17.70 14.90 -11.32
CA GLY A 34 19.06 14.77 -10.76
C GLY A 34 19.07 14.33 -9.29
N LEU A 35 17.92 13.92 -8.74
CA LEU A 35 17.79 13.44 -7.37
C LEU A 35 18.23 11.97 -7.30
N GLU A 36 19.44 11.76 -6.77
CA GLU A 36 19.98 10.42 -6.50
C GLU A 36 19.58 9.91 -5.11
N GLU A 37 19.25 10.82 -4.18
CA GLU A 37 18.82 10.51 -2.81
C GLU A 37 17.58 11.30 -2.38
N ILE A 38 16.68 10.61 -1.65
CA ILE A 38 15.56 11.23 -0.94
C ILE A 38 15.78 10.97 0.56
N THR A 39 15.64 12.02 1.37
CA THR A 39 15.72 11.90 2.82
C THR A 39 14.35 11.51 3.39
N VAL A 40 14.30 10.35 4.06
CA VAL A 40 13.11 9.89 4.80
C VAL A 40 13.51 9.78 6.26
N LEU A 41 12.87 10.56 7.15
CA LEU A 41 13.17 10.56 8.60
C LEU A 41 14.68 10.69 8.89
N THR A 42 15.36 11.62 8.19
CA THR A 42 16.82 11.89 8.33
C THR A 42 17.73 10.80 7.76
N LEU A 43 17.16 9.73 7.17
CA LEU A 43 17.90 8.67 6.51
C LEU A 43 17.96 8.96 5.02
N ALA A 44 19.18 9.10 4.48
CA ALA A 44 19.40 9.23 3.04
C ALA A 44 19.15 7.86 2.39
N VAL A 45 18.10 7.78 1.58
CA VAL A 45 17.71 6.55 0.89
C VAL A 45 17.93 6.76 -0.61
N PRO A 46 18.67 5.87 -1.29
CA PRO A 46 18.89 5.99 -2.72
C PRO A 46 17.57 5.84 -3.47
N VAL A 47 17.35 6.77 -4.42
CA VAL A 47 16.18 6.77 -5.29
C VAL A 47 16.36 5.69 -6.34
N SER A 48 15.95 4.47 -6.00
CA SER A 48 15.94 3.35 -6.93
C SER A 48 14.49 2.93 -7.26
N PRO A 49 14.25 2.39 -8.48
CA PRO A 49 12.95 1.83 -8.85
C PRO A 49 12.45 0.80 -7.83
N VAL A 50 13.35 -0.04 -7.32
CA VAL A 50 13.02 -1.09 -6.35
C VAL A 50 12.61 -0.49 -5.02
N THR A 51 13.34 0.52 -4.54
CA THR A 51 13.08 1.14 -3.23
C THR A 51 11.71 1.83 -3.22
N LEU A 52 11.39 2.60 -4.26
CA LEU A 52 10.11 3.28 -4.38
C LEU A 52 8.94 2.32 -4.62
N ALA A 53 9.15 1.25 -5.37
CA ALA A 53 8.15 0.19 -5.53
C ALA A 53 7.80 -0.47 -4.20
N ILE A 54 8.81 -0.81 -3.39
CA ILE A 54 8.62 -1.42 -2.07
C ILE A 54 7.93 -0.44 -1.12
N TYR A 55 8.36 0.83 -1.07
CA TYR A 55 7.72 1.82 -0.22
C TYR A 55 6.24 2.03 -0.58
N GLY A 56 5.93 2.14 -1.87
CA GLY A 56 4.56 2.25 -2.36
C GLY A 56 3.72 1.02 -1.99
N ALA A 57 4.27 -0.19 -2.20
CA ALA A 57 3.59 -1.44 -1.87
C ALA A 57 3.32 -1.58 -0.37
N VAL A 58 4.30 -1.26 0.47
CA VAL A 58 4.18 -1.36 1.93
C VAL A 58 3.22 -0.31 2.49
N ALA A 59 3.28 0.93 2.00
CA ALA A 59 2.37 1.98 2.45
C ALA A 59 0.91 1.66 2.13
N VAL A 60 0.62 1.28 0.87
CA VAL A 60 -0.75 0.95 0.45
C VAL A 60 -1.20 -0.39 1.03
N GLY A 61 -0.33 -1.40 1.07
CA GLY A 61 -0.63 -2.69 1.69
C GLY A 61 -0.95 -2.55 3.17
N GLY A 62 -0.16 -1.78 3.91
CA GLY A 62 -0.38 -1.48 5.32
C GLY A 62 -1.71 -0.76 5.56
N LEU A 63 -2.04 0.23 4.73
CA LEU A 63 -3.32 0.94 4.80
C LEU A 63 -4.50 0.00 4.57
N LEU A 64 -4.44 -0.86 3.56
CA LEU A 64 -5.51 -1.82 3.28
C LEU A 64 -5.70 -2.85 4.41
N ILE A 65 -4.61 -3.31 5.02
CA ILE A 65 -4.65 -4.19 6.20
C ILE A 65 -5.32 -3.46 7.37
N ALA A 66 -4.95 -2.20 7.63
CA ALA A 66 -5.54 -1.40 8.70
C ALA A 66 -7.05 -1.21 8.50
N ILE A 67 -7.48 -0.86 7.28
CA ILE A 67 -8.91 -0.73 6.95
C ILE A 67 -9.62 -2.07 7.15
N GLY A 68 -9.04 -3.17 6.67
CA GLY A 68 -9.62 -4.51 6.86
C GLY A 68 -9.75 -4.91 8.33
N ALA A 69 -8.76 -4.54 9.16
CA ALA A 69 -8.81 -4.76 10.60
C ALA A 69 -9.93 -3.95 11.27
N VAL A 70 -10.08 -2.67 10.93
CA VAL A 70 -11.15 -1.80 11.45
C VAL A 70 -12.52 -2.36 11.08
N VAL A 71 -12.73 -2.72 9.81
CA VAL A 71 -14.00 -3.31 9.36
C VAL A 71 -14.31 -4.59 10.13
N ARG A 72 -13.32 -5.47 10.32
CA ARG A 72 -13.50 -6.72 11.08
C ARG A 72 -13.90 -6.45 12.54
N VAL A 73 -13.31 -5.45 13.17
CA VAL A 73 -13.65 -5.06 14.54
C VAL A 73 -15.08 -4.54 14.60
N LEU A 74 -15.47 -3.64 13.69
CA LEU A 74 -16.82 -3.07 13.64
C LEU A 74 -17.88 -4.14 13.34
N SER A 75 -17.63 -5.06 12.42
CA SER A 75 -18.56 -6.15 12.11
C SER A 75 -18.81 -7.07 13.30
N ARG A 76 -17.81 -7.31 14.15
CA ARG A 76 -18.00 -8.08 15.39
C ARG A 76 -18.92 -7.36 16.37
N PHE A 77 -18.74 -6.05 16.54
CA PHE A 77 -19.60 -5.26 17.41
C PHE A 77 -21.05 -5.23 16.92
N ASP A 78 -21.26 -5.21 15.60
CA ASP A 78 -22.59 -5.26 14.99
C ASP A 78 -23.25 -6.63 15.20
N GLU A 79 -22.50 -7.74 15.05
CA GLU A 79 -22.98 -9.09 15.37
C GLU A 79 -23.37 -9.22 16.86
N ASP A 80 -22.52 -8.73 17.77
CA ASP A 80 -22.76 -8.77 19.22
C ASP A 80 -23.99 -7.94 19.65
N ALA A 81 -24.32 -6.87 18.92
CA ALA A 81 -25.44 -5.98 19.22
C ALA A 81 -26.81 -6.50 18.74
N VAL A 82 -26.83 -7.41 17.75
CA VAL A 82 -28.07 -8.01 17.23
C VAL A 82 -28.49 -9.25 18.03
N GLU A 83 -27.56 -9.87 18.77
CA GLU A 83 -27.84 -11.01 19.66
C GLU A 83 -28.31 -10.62 21.08
N SER A 84 -28.35 -9.32 21.42
CA SER A 84 -28.83 -8.80 22.73
C SER A 84 -30.25 -8.25 22.68
#